data_AF-A0A959JLY9-F1
#
_entry.id   AF-A0A959JLY9-F1
#
_cell.length_a   1.000
_cell.length_b   1.000
_cell.length_c   1.000
_cell.angle_alpha   90.00
_cell.angle_beta   90.00
_cell.angle_gamma   90.00
#
_symmetry.space_group_name_H-M   'P 1'
#
loop_
_entity.id
_entity.type
_entity.pdbx_description
1 polymer ?
#
loop_
_entity_poly.entity_id
_entity_poly.type
_entity_poly.pdbx_seq_one_letter_code
_entity_poly.pdbx_strand_id
1 'polypeptide(L)'
;KLFDFFANCEYFEDKFNYDEKLKLPIPKKVGGEGNDVGIDIDKYTSYRPDPLMTVNEKQIGYEGMKIDRMLFKKFEDRIIMDDIIKKHVELGNWEHVVSHIQQEIFDKPEEYFNLEKIRKAAKIDRKVSIREVVEKIFGIIPKFKSKDELLDEEFDKFISIYPPDEDVNVRALKYFFKAYIIDQDIRKIISSKDFQALQTHPTLTISQFKEVAARYRLVIPEYIKDYVNLDKFAA
;
A
#
# COMPACT_ATOMS: atom_id res chain seq x y z
N LYS A 1 -44.86 -5.53 37.35
CA LYS A 1 -45.05 -7.00 37.22
C LYS A 1 -43.87 -7.52 36.43
N LEU A 2 -42.92 -8.19 37.10
CA LEU A 2 -41.77 -8.82 36.47
C LEU A 2 -42.28 -10.08 35.75
N PHE A 3 -42.07 -10.17 34.44
CA PHE A 3 -42.44 -11.33 33.64
C PHE A 3 -41.66 -12.53 34.18
N ASP A 4 -42.35 -13.58 34.60
CA ASP A 4 -41.71 -14.80 35.08
C ASP A 4 -41.20 -15.59 33.87
N PHE A 5 -39.94 -15.32 33.50
CA PHE A 5 -39.30 -15.90 32.33
C PHE A 5 -39.19 -17.43 32.44
N PHE A 6 -39.05 -17.95 33.66
CA PHE A 6 -38.90 -19.38 33.92
C PHE A 6 -40.23 -20.13 33.80
N ALA A 7 -41.35 -19.52 34.20
CA ALA A 7 -42.67 -20.14 34.03
C ALA A 7 -43.07 -20.31 32.54
N ASN A 8 -42.60 -19.41 31.67
CA ASN A 8 -42.80 -19.55 30.22
C ASN A 8 -42.00 -20.72 29.65
N CYS A 9 -40.74 -20.88 30.06
CA CYS A 9 -39.92 -22.02 29.62
C CYS A 9 -40.54 -23.35 30.05
N GLU A 10 -40.99 -23.49 31.30
CA GLU A 10 -41.64 -24.71 31.80
C GLU A 10 -42.92 -25.04 31.01
N TYR A 11 -43.72 -24.03 30.66
CA TYR A 11 -44.92 -24.25 29.84
C TYR A 11 -44.56 -24.81 28.45
N PHE A 12 -43.54 -24.26 27.80
CA PHE A 12 -43.12 -24.73 26.48
C PHE A 12 -42.40 -26.07 26.52
N GLU A 13 -41.75 -26.47 27.61
CA GLU A 13 -41.11 -27.78 27.69
C GLU A 13 -42.10 -28.89 28.05
N ASP A 14 -42.94 -28.68 29.06
CA ASP A 14 -43.73 -29.77 29.65
C ASP A 14 -45.22 -29.74 29.27
N LYS A 15 -45.80 -28.56 29.04
CA LYS A 15 -47.26 -28.37 28.92
C LYS A 15 -47.72 -28.08 27.48
N PHE A 16 -46.83 -27.59 26.62
CA PHE A 16 -47.16 -27.23 25.24
C PHE A 16 -47.02 -28.45 24.32
N ASN A 17 -48.11 -28.84 23.68
CA ASN A 17 -48.11 -29.97 22.76
C ASN A 17 -47.61 -29.53 21.37
N TYR A 18 -46.33 -29.71 21.09
CA TYR A 18 -45.74 -29.34 19.79
C TYR A 18 -46.31 -30.11 18.59
N ASP A 19 -46.87 -31.29 18.82
CA ASP A 19 -47.49 -32.11 17.78
C ASP A 19 -48.97 -31.74 17.54
N GLU A 20 -49.50 -30.77 18.28
CA GLU A 20 -50.85 -30.26 18.06
C GLU A 20 -50.95 -29.61 16.67
N LYS A 21 -51.62 -30.31 15.75
CA LYS A 21 -51.94 -29.77 14.43
C LYS A 21 -52.93 -28.62 14.58
N LEU A 22 -52.39 -27.39 14.55
CA LEU A 22 -53.17 -26.17 14.53
C LEU A 22 -54.15 -26.20 13.35
N LYS A 23 -55.45 -26.07 13.65
CA LYS A 23 -56.47 -25.90 12.62
C LYS A 23 -56.26 -24.51 12.03
N LEU A 24 -55.72 -24.46 10.80
CA LEU A 24 -55.68 -23.22 10.05
C LEU A 24 -57.13 -22.71 9.87
N PRO A 25 -57.36 -21.39 10.02
CA PRO A 25 -58.67 -20.83 9.71
C PRO A 25 -59.02 -21.16 8.26
N ILE A 26 -60.19 -21.74 8.05
CA ILE A 26 -60.66 -22.15 6.74
C ILE A 26 -60.98 -20.87 5.94
N PRO A 27 -60.34 -20.59 4.80
CA PRO A 27 -60.73 -19.47 3.96
C PRO A 27 -62.16 -19.71 3.47
N LYS A 28 -63.04 -18.70 3.56
CA LYS A 28 -64.45 -18.81 3.15
C LYS A 28 -64.55 -19.35 1.72
N LYS A 29 -65.21 -20.51 1.56
CA LYS A 29 -66.01 -20.74 0.35
C LYS A 29 -67.27 -19.91 0.51
N VAL A 30 -67.56 -19.08 -0.48
CA VAL A 30 -68.76 -18.24 -0.50
C VAL A 30 -69.99 -19.15 -0.44
N GLY A 31 -70.67 -19.15 0.72
CA GLY A 31 -71.98 -19.80 0.91
C GLY A 31 -72.06 -20.69 2.15
N GLY A 32 -72.80 -20.23 3.16
CA GLY A 32 -73.21 -21.03 4.32
C GLY A 32 -73.10 -20.27 5.64
N GLU A 33 -74.24 -20.02 6.28
CA GLU A 33 -74.40 -19.28 7.54
C GLU A 33 -73.61 -19.92 8.70
N GLY A 34 -72.78 -19.10 9.35
CA GLY A 34 -72.06 -19.45 10.57
C GLY A 34 -71.32 -18.23 11.09
N ASN A 35 -71.78 -17.71 12.22
CA ASN A 35 -71.22 -16.55 12.91
C ASN A 35 -69.88 -16.88 13.57
N ASP A 36 -68.80 -16.84 12.79
CA ASP A 36 -67.45 -16.75 13.33
C ASP A 36 -66.71 -15.63 12.58
N VAL A 37 -66.38 -14.55 13.30
CA VAL A 37 -65.75 -13.36 12.72
C VAL A 37 -64.26 -13.64 12.57
N GLY A 38 -63.91 -14.36 11.50
CA GLY A 38 -62.53 -14.48 11.05
C GLY A 38 -62.00 -13.10 10.66
N ILE A 39 -60.95 -12.66 11.34
CA ILE A 39 -60.22 -11.42 11.01
C ILE A 39 -59.57 -11.64 9.64
N ASP A 40 -59.97 -10.85 8.64
CA ASP A 40 -59.31 -10.81 7.35
C ASP A 40 -57.93 -10.16 7.55
N ILE A 41 -56.87 -10.96 7.51
CA ILE A 41 -55.51 -10.43 7.59
C ILE A 41 -55.20 -9.90 6.19
N ASP A 42 -55.62 -8.67 5.92
CA ASP A 42 -55.27 -7.98 4.69
C ASP A 42 -53.75 -8.08 4.46
N LYS A 43 -53.35 -8.38 3.22
CA LYS A 43 -51.94 -8.42 2.84
C LYS A 43 -51.31 -7.07 3.16
N TYR A 44 -50.41 -7.03 4.14
CA TYR A 44 -49.65 -5.82 4.45
C TYR A 44 -48.62 -5.55 3.34
N THR A 45 -48.93 -4.60 2.47
CA THR A 45 -47.96 -4.02 1.53
C THR A 45 -47.25 -2.84 2.17
N SER A 46 -45.94 -2.96 2.37
CA SER A 46 -45.13 -1.82 2.79
C SER A 46 -44.87 -0.89 1.60
N TYR A 47 -45.36 0.34 1.68
CA TYR A 47 -45.06 1.40 0.70
C TYR A 47 -43.80 2.20 1.07
N ARG A 48 -43.00 1.73 2.05
CA ARG A 48 -41.73 2.36 2.37
C ARG A 48 -40.81 2.17 1.15
N PRO A 49 -40.29 3.25 0.56
CA PRO A 49 -39.38 3.13 -0.56
C PRO A 49 -38.15 2.35 -0.10
N ASP A 50 -37.77 1.33 -0.86
CA ASP A 50 -36.58 0.52 -0.57
C ASP A 50 -35.34 1.44 -0.64
N PRO A 51 -34.54 1.56 0.45
CA PRO A 51 -33.30 2.34 0.43
C PRO A 51 -32.31 1.90 -0.66
N LEU A 52 -32.39 0.65 -1.12
CA LEU A 52 -31.57 0.12 -2.21
C LEU A 52 -32.12 0.42 -3.61
N MET A 53 -33.33 0.99 -3.72
CA MET A 53 -33.91 1.37 -5.01
C MET A 53 -33.15 2.52 -5.69
N THR A 54 -32.31 3.25 -4.94
CA THR A 54 -31.48 4.36 -5.43
C THR A 54 -29.98 4.10 -5.23
N VAL A 55 -29.50 2.93 -5.64
CA VAL A 55 -28.05 2.70 -5.75
C VAL A 55 -27.54 3.37 -7.02
N ASN A 56 -26.93 4.54 -6.86
CA ASN A 56 -26.21 5.23 -7.93
C ASN A 56 -24.78 4.70 -8.00
N GLU A 57 -24.48 3.88 -8.99
CA GLU A 57 -23.11 3.46 -9.27
C GLU A 57 -22.32 4.64 -9.88
N LYS A 58 -21.15 4.93 -9.32
CA LYS A 58 -20.24 5.93 -9.86
C LYS A 58 -19.02 5.23 -10.46
N GLN A 59 -18.93 5.24 -11.78
CA GLN A 59 -17.76 4.71 -12.48
C GLN A 59 -16.53 5.57 -12.16
N ILE A 60 -15.52 4.94 -11.56
CA ILE A 60 -14.22 5.55 -11.28
C ILE A 60 -13.34 5.30 -12.50
N GLY A 61 -12.79 6.36 -13.11
CA GLY A 61 -11.88 6.24 -14.24
C GLY A 61 -10.51 5.66 -13.86
N TYR A 62 -9.66 5.38 -14.86
CA TYR A 62 -8.31 4.83 -14.66
C TYR A 62 -7.42 5.65 -13.72
N GLU A 63 -7.66 6.96 -13.61
CA GLU A 63 -6.91 7.86 -12.73
C GLU A 63 -7.32 7.81 -11.25
N GLY A 64 -8.30 6.97 -10.90
CA GLY A 64 -8.80 6.83 -9.53
C GLY A 64 -9.62 8.02 -9.04
N MET A 65 -9.81 8.12 -7.72
CA MET A 65 -10.54 9.23 -7.10
C MET A 65 -9.66 10.48 -6.94
N LYS A 66 -10.29 11.66 -6.87
CA LYS A 66 -9.58 12.93 -6.64
C LYS A 66 -8.74 12.92 -5.35
N ILE A 67 -9.19 12.19 -4.34
CA ILE A 67 -8.51 12.03 -3.05
C ILE A 67 -7.14 11.37 -3.24
N ASP A 68 -7.07 10.35 -4.10
CA ASP A 68 -5.82 9.64 -4.40
C ASP A 68 -4.79 10.54 -5.10
N ARG A 69 -5.27 11.50 -5.91
CA ARG A 69 -4.42 12.46 -6.64
C ARG A 69 -3.98 13.67 -5.82
N MET A 70 -4.75 14.04 -4.80
CA MET A 70 -4.50 15.25 -4.00
C MET A 70 -3.88 14.95 -2.63
N LEU A 71 -3.68 13.68 -2.29
CA LEU A 71 -3.13 13.27 -1.00
C LEU A 71 -1.80 13.96 -0.68
N PHE A 72 -0.87 14.01 -1.65
CA PHE A 72 0.42 14.66 -1.45
C PHE A 72 0.28 16.17 -1.20
N LYS A 73 -0.62 16.85 -1.91
CA LYS A 73 -0.86 18.29 -1.74
C LYS A 73 -1.44 18.61 -0.36
N LYS A 74 -2.41 17.82 0.10
CA LYS A 74 -2.99 17.97 1.44
C LYS A 74 -1.95 17.74 2.54
N PHE A 75 -1.07 16.77 2.34
CA PHE A 75 0.04 16.51 3.23
C PHE A 75 1.04 17.68 3.27
N GLU A 76 1.37 18.23 2.10
CA GLU A 76 2.21 19.42 1.94
C GLU A 76 1.60 20.62 2.69
N ASP A 77 0.32 20.90 2.47
CA ASP A 77 -0.40 21.98 3.15
C ASP A 77 -0.36 21.83 4.68
N ARG A 78 -0.59 20.60 5.19
CA ARG A 78 -0.55 20.31 6.63
C ARG A 78 0.84 20.56 7.23
N ILE A 79 1.89 20.11 6.55
CA ILE A 79 3.28 20.32 7.02
C ILE A 79 3.66 21.80 7.01
N ILE A 80 3.20 22.56 6.01
CA ILE A 80 3.49 24.00 5.91
C ILE A 80 2.77 24.78 7.02
N MET A 81 1.58 24.34 7.43
CA MET A 81 0.81 24.96 8.52
C MET A 81 1.40 24.69 9.91
N ASP A 82 2.17 23.61 10.08
CA ASP A 82 2.72 23.22 11.37
C ASP A 82 4.00 24.03 11.74
N ASP A 83 3.85 25.03 12.61
CA ASP A 83 4.93 25.90 13.08
C ASP A 83 6.09 25.16 13.76
N ILE A 84 5.80 24.03 14.41
CA ILE A 84 6.80 23.20 15.10
C ILE A 84 7.77 22.62 14.07
N ILE A 85 7.24 22.06 12.98
CA ILE A 85 8.06 21.46 11.91
C ILE A 85 8.95 22.53 11.30
N LYS A 86 8.38 23.69 10.97
CA LYS A 86 9.12 24.81 10.38
C LYS A 86 10.33 25.22 11.23
N LYS A 87 10.14 25.42 12.53
CA LYS A 87 11.23 25.78 13.47
C LYS A 87 12.32 24.71 13.51
N HIS A 88 11.94 23.44 13.59
CA HIS A 88 12.93 22.35 13.67
C HIS A 88 13.67 22.12 12.35
N VAL A 89 13.04 22.40 11.20
CA VAL A 89 13.69 22.37 9.89
C VAL A 89 14.73 23.49 9.77
N GLU A 90 14.41 24.71 10.21
CA GLU A 90 15.37 25.83 10.22
C GLU A 90 16.58 25.56 11.13
N LEU A 91 16.36 24.87 12.26
CA LEU A 91 17.43 24.45 13.17
C LEU A 91 18.21 23.21 12.69
N GLY A 92 17.75 22.52 11.63
CA GLY A 92 18.35 21.28 11.14
C GLY A 92 18.14 20.06 12.04
N ASN A 93 17.20 20.13 12.99
CA ASN A 93 16.90 19.07 13.96
C ASN A 93 15.93 18.04 13.37
N TRP A 94 16.43 17.22 12.45
CA TRP A 94 15.63 16.25 11.69
C TRP A 94 14.99 15.15 12.53
N GLU A 95 15.63 14.73 13.62
CA GLU A 95 15.12 13.66 14.48
C GLU A 95 13.77 14.05 15.12
N HIS A 96 13.66 15.28 15.61
CA HIS A 96 12.43 15.83 16.16
C HIS A 96 11.32 15.99 15.11
N VAL A 97 11.69 16.39 13.89
CA VAL A 97 10.73 16.47 12.77
C VAL A 97 10.15 15.10 12.46
N VAL A 98 11.00 14.07 12.39
CA VAL A 98 10.58 12.70 12.10
C VAL A 98 9.66 12.17 13.21
N SER A 99 10.02 12.35 14.48
CA SER A 99 9.19 11.89 15.60
C SER A 99 7.84 12.59 15.64
N HIS A 100 7.82 13.91 15.40
CA HIS A 100 6.58 14.70 15.40
C HIS A 100 5.63 14.24 14.29
N ILE A 101 6.13 14.05 13.06
CA ILE A 101 5.31 13.59 11.93
C ILE A 101 4.73 12.19 12.21
N GLN A 102 5.53 11.28 12.77
CA GLN A 102 5.07 9.92 13.09
C GLN A 102 3.98 9.90 14.15
N GLN A 103 4.07 10.75 15.18
CA GLN A 103 3.12 10.78 16.29
C GLN A 103 1.87 11.61 15.97
N GLU A 104 2.05 12.73 15.27
CA GLU A 104 1.01 13.74 15.13
C GLU A 104 0.36 13.81 13.74
N ILE A 105 0.95 13.20 12.71
CA ILE A 105 0.42 13.29 11.35
C ILE A 105 0.07 11.92 10.78
N PHE A 106 0.93 10.93 10.98
CA PHE A 106 0.72 9.59 10.44
C PHE A 106 -0.37 8.79 11.17
N ASP A 107 -1.04 7.92 10.42
CA ASP A 107 -2.05 6.95 10.88
C ASP A 107 -3.24 7.55 11.67
N LYS A 108 -3.48 8.86 11.54
CA LYS A 108 -4.64 9.54 12.12
C LYS A 108 -5.92 9.34 11.29
N PRO A 109 -7.09 9.30 11.94
CA PRO A 109 -8.36 8.96 11.28
C PRO A 109 -8.85 9.97 10.24
N GLU A 110 -8.32 11.20 10.24
CA GLU A 110 -8.72 12.25 9.30
C GLU A 110 -8.37 11.90 7.85
N GLU A 111 -7.09 11.62 7.57
CA GLU A 111 -6.60 11.37 6.20
C GLU A 111 -5.75 10.09 6.08
N TYR A 112 -5.43 9.42 7.20
CA TYR A 112 -4.60 8.20 7.25
C TYR A 112 -3.35 8.30 6.38
N PHE A 113 -2.54 9.33 6.63
CA PHE A 113 -1.25 9.49 5.95
C PHE A 113 -0.32 8.35 6.34
N ASN A 114 0.29 7.75 5.32
CA ASN A 114 1.33 6.74 5.45
C ASN A 114 2.37 6.98 4.35
N LEU A 115 3.64 6.72 4.64
CA LEU A 115 4.75 6.78 3.69
C LEU A 115 4.48 6.04 2.39
N GLU A 116 3.84 4.87 2.45
CA GLU A 116 3.52 4.13 1.23
C GLU A 116 2.52 4.86 0.34
N LYS A 117 1.52 5.52 0.95
CA LYS A 117 0.53 6.30 0.21
C LYS A 117 1.16 7.57 -0.35
N ILE A 118 2.03 8.23 0.41
CA ILE A 118 2.80 9.39 -0.04
C ILE A 118 3.70 9.01 -1.22
N ARG A 119 4.40 7.86 -1.13
CA ARG A 119 5.21 7.31 -2.22
C ARG A 119 4.40 7.09 -3.49
N LYS A 120 3.23 6.43 -3.37
CA LYS A 120 2.33 6.16 -4.51
C LYS A 120 1.78 7.46 -5.09
N ALA A 121 1.37 8.41 -4.26
CA ALA A 121 0.84 9.70 -4.69
C ALA A 121 1.90 10.54 -5.44
N ALA A 122 3.16 10.48 -4.99
CA ALA A 122 4.27 11.15 -5.64
C ALA A 122 4.87 10.37 -6.82
N LYS A 123 4.36 9.17 -7.14
CA LYS A 123 4.83 8.29 -8.22
C LYS A 123 6.34 8.00 -8.15
N ILE A 124 6.80 7.62 -6.95
CA ILE A 124 8.23 7.36 -6.70
C ILE A 124 8.48 5.84 -6.69
N ASP A 125 9.45 5.39 -7.47
CA ASP A 125 9.77 3.97 -7.68
C ASP A 125 10.68 3.36 -6.58
N ARG A 126 10.99 4.12 -5.52
CA ARG A 126 11.86 3.70 -4.41
C ARG A 126 11.24 4.03 -3.06
N LYS A 127 11.79 3.46 -1.98
CA LYS A 127 11.44 3.84 -0.61
C LYS A 127 11.98 5.24 -0.33
N VAL A 128 11.11 6.08 0.23
CA VAL A 128 11.40 7.49 0.53
C VAL A 128 11.37 7.69 2.04
N SER A 129 12.34 8.44 2.55
CA SER A 129 12.36 8.77 3.98
C SER A 129 11.50 9.98 4.28
N ILE A 130 10.98 10.08 5.51
CA ILE A 130 10.21 11.25 5.98
C ILE A 130 11.02 12.54 5.77
N ARG A 131 12.33 12.49 6.06
CA ARG A 131 13.25 13.59 5.86
C ARG A 131 13.25 14.11 4.42
N GLU A 132 13.43 13.22 3.44
CA GLU A 132 13.42 13.61 2.02
C GLU A 132 12.08 14.23 1.60
N VAL A 133 10.96 13.72 2.13
CA VAL A 133 9.63 14.28 1.85
C VAL A 133 9.52 15.70 2.37
N VAL A 134 9.97 15.94 3.61
CA VAL A 134 9.97 17.26 4.23
C VAL A 134 10.92 18.21 3.48
N GLU A 135 12.13 17.78 3.15
CA GLU A 135 13.08 18.57 2.35
C GLU A 135 12.50 18.97 0.98
N LYS A 136 11.69 18.08 0.37
CA LYS A 136 10.97 18.38 -0.87
C LYS A 136 9.88 19.44 -0.69
N ILE A 137 9.13 19.37 0.40
CA ILE A 137 8.03 20.30 0.74
C ILE A 137 8.59 21.70 1.02
N PHE A 138 9.67 21.80 1.78
CA PHE A 138 10.34 23.09 2.08
C PHE A 138 11.21 23.62 0.93
N GLY A 139 11.25 22.93 -0.21
CA GLY A 139 11.95 23.39 -1.40
C GLY A 139 13.49 23.27 -1.36
N ILE A 140 14.04 22.57 -0.37
CA ILE A 140 15.48 22.25 -0.29
C ILE A 140 15.88 21.36 -1.47
N ILE A 141 14.99 20.42 -1.84
CA ILE A 141 15.16 19.55 -2.99
C ILE A 141 14.10 19.90 -4.05
N PRO A 142 14.47 20.11 -5.33
CA PRO A 142 13.49 20.48 -6.37
C PRO A 142 12.63 19.30 -6.83
N LYS A 143 13.15 18.06 -6.81
CA LYS A 143 12.41 16.84 -7.18
C LYS A 143 12.96 15.63 -6.42
N PHE A 144 12.12 14.64 -6.15
CA PHE A 144 12.62 13.35 -5.67
C PHE A 144 13.47 12.70 -6.76
N LYS A 145 14.70 12.32 -6.40
CA LYS A 145 15.55 11.54 -7.30
C LYS A 145 14.91 10.19 -7.57
N SER A 146 14.86 9.81 -8.83
CA SER A 146 14.39 8.49 -9.24
C SER A 146 15.37 7.40 -8.80
N LYS A 147 14.93 6.14 -8.85
CA LYS A 147 15.81 5.00 -8.56
C LYS A 147 17.02 4.99 -9.49
N ASP A 148 16.81 5.26 -10.78
CA ASP A 148 17.87 5.29 -11.78
C ASP A 148 18.86 6.46 -11.59
N GLU A 149 18.36 7.64 -11.20
CA GLU A 149 19.21 8.80 -10.92
C GLU A 149 20.14 8.54 -9.72
N LEU A 150 19.66 7.90 -8.66
CA LEU A 150 20.51 7.53 -7.53
C LEU A 150 21.58 6.50 -7.89
N LEU A 151 21.22 5.50 -8.71
CA LEU A 151 22.18 4.51 -9.18
C LEU A 151 23.27 5.16 -10.04
N ASP A 152 22.91 6.16 -10.84
CA ASP A 152 23.87 6.93 -11.65
C ASP A 152 24.82 7.73 -10.75
N GLU A 153 24.32 8.40 -9.72
CA GLU A 153 25.18 9.13 -8.77
C GLU A 153 26.14 8.22 -7.99
N GLU A 154 25.69 7.02 -7.59
CA GLU A 154 26.56 6.03 -6.95
C GLU A 154 27.61 5.48 -7.90
N PHE A 155 27.26 5.31 -9.17
CA PHE A 155 28.19 4.90 -10.21
C PHE A 155 29.24 5.99 -10.51
N ASP A 156 28.85 7.26 -10.52
CA ASP A 156 29.79 8.38 -10.72
C ASP A 156 30.78 8.49 -9.56
N LYS A 157 30.33 8.24 -8.32
CA LYS A 157 31.22 8.11 -7.15
C LYS A 157 32.18 6.95 -7.30
N PHE A 158 31.68 5.80 -7.79
CA PHE A 158 32.51 4.64 -8.05
C PHE A 158 33.61 4.94 -9.08
N ILE A 159 33.27 5.56 -10.21
CA ILE A 159 34.24 5.99 -11.23
C ILE A 159 35.25 6.99 -10.67
N SER A 160 34.82 7.89 -9.79
CA SER A 160 35.70 8.87 -9.16
C SER A 160 36.79 8.22 -8.29
N ILE A 161 36.49 7.06 -7.69
CA ILE A 161 37.45 6.30 -6.87
C ILE A 161 38.28 5.36 -7.75
N TYR A 162 37.63 4.70 -8.71
CA TYR A 162 38.23 3.72 -9.61
C TYR A 162 38.08 4.20 -11.07
N PRO A 163 38.97 5.08 -11.56
CA PRO A 163 38.89 5.57 -12.92
C PRO A 163 39.09 4.42 -13.92
N PRO A 164 38.20 4.27 -14.93
CA PRO A 164 38.33 3.24 -15.94
C PRO A 164 39.55 3.47 -16.83
N ASP A 165 40.22 2.37 -17.22
CA ASP A 165 41.26 2.41 -18.25
C ASP A 165 40.64 2.70 -19.64
N GLU A 166 41.41 3.24 -20.59
CA GLU A 166 40.90 3.72 -21.89
C GLU A 166 40.17 2.65 -22.73
N ASP A 167 40.55 1.37 -22.56
CA ASP A 167 39.97 0.23 -23.30
C ASP A 167 38.70 -0.35 -22.64
N VAL A 168 38.24 0.23 -21.52
CA VAL A 168 37.11 -0.32 -20.75
C VAL A 168 35.78 0.23 -21.24
N ASN A 169 34.86 -0.68 -21.58
CA ASN A 169 33.49 -0.31 -21.93
C ASN A 169 32.72 0.18 -20.69
N VAL A 170 32.70 1.49 -20.46
CA VAL A 170 32.00 2.15 -19.35
C VAL A 170 30.50 1.84 -19.35
N ARG A 171 29.89 1.63 -20.51
CA ARG A 171 28.46 1.27 -20.61
C ARG A 171 28.18 -0.11 -20.04
N ALA A 172 29.02 -1.10 -20.38
CA ALA A 172 28.92 -2.45 -19.83
C ALA A 172 29.16 -2.45 -18.32
N LEU A 173 30.12 -1.65 -17.85
CA LEU A 173 30.41 -1.44 -16.44
C LEU A 173 29.19 -0.87 -15.69
N LYS A 174 28.58 0.19 -16.22
CA LYS A 174 27.38 0.83 -15.66
C LYS A 174 26.22 -0.16 -15.59
N TYR A 175 26.02 -0.94 -16.64
CA TYR A 175 24.96 -1.95 -16.67
C TYR A 175 25.17 -3.03 -15.61
N PHE A 176 26.38 -3.58 -15.51
CA PHE A 176 26.71 -4.58 -14.50
C PHE A 176 26.57 -4.03 -13.08
N PHE A 177 27.03 -2.80 -12.83
CA PHE A 177 26.87 -2.12 -11.54
C PHE A 177 25.39 -2.00 -11.15
N LYS A 178 24.54 -1.51 -12.05
CA LYS A 178 23.10 -1.41 -11.82
C LYS A 178 22.44 -2.77 -11.59
N ALA A 179 22.75 -3.75 -12.43
CA ALA A 179 22.20 -5.10 -12.34
C ALA A 179 22.56 -5.76 -10.99
N TYR A 180 23.79 -5.57 -10.52
CA TYR A 180 24.25 -6.09 -9.23
C TYR A 180 23.48 -5.49 -8.03
N ILE A 181 23.18 -4.19 -8.06
CA ILE A 181 22.44 -3.52 -6.98
C ILE A 181 20.96 -3.94 -7.00
N ILE A 182 20.35 -4.02 -8.18
CA ILE A 182 18.92 -4.28 -8.32
C ILE A 182 18.59 -5.74 -8.01
N ASP A 183 19.30 -6.71 -8.60
CA ASP A 183 18.93 -8.11 -8.52
C ASP A 183 19.67 -8.88 -7.44
N GLN A 184 18.91 -9.43 -6.51
CA GLN A 184 19.45 -10.29 -5.46
C GLN A 184 20.03 -11.60 -6.03
N ASP A 185 19.46 -12.14 -7.10
CA ASP A 185 19.91 -13.40 -7.67
C ASP A 185 21.27 -13.25 -8.36
N ILE A 186 21.51 -12.14 -9.07
CA ILE A 186 22.84 -11.81 -9.61
C ILE A 186 23.87 -11.77 -8.49
N ARG A 187 23.55 -11.17 -7.33
CA ARG A 187 24.44 -11.16 -6.17
C ARG A 187 24.75 -12.57 -5.66
N LYS A 188 23.74 -13.44 -5.55
CA LYS A 188 23.91 -14.84 -5.12
C LYS A 188 24.79 -15.61 -6.10
N ILE A 189 24.59 -15.42 -7.40
CA ILE A 189 25.33 -16.12 -8.45
C ILE A 189 26.81 -15.72 -8.45
N ILE A 190 27.08 -14.42 -8.29
CA ILE A 190 28.45 -13.91 -8.26
C ILE A 190 29.15 -14.35 -6.97
N SER A 191 28.44 -14.38 -5.84
CA SER A 191 29.02 -14.87 -4.58
C SER A 191 29.27 -16.39 -4.58
N SER A 192 28.38 -17.18 -5.19
CA SER A 192 28.55 -18.63 -5.36
C SER A 192 29.50 -19.01 -6.49
N LYS A 193 29.89 -18.06 -7.34
CA LYS A 193 30.68 -18.26 -8.57
C LYS A 193 30.01 -19.19 -9.59
N ASP A 194 28.69 -19.32 -9.54
CA ASP A 194 27.92 -20.17 -10.46
C ASP A 194 27.60 -19.45 -11.79
N PHE A 195 28.62 -19.24 -12.62
CA PHE A 195 28.46 -18.50 -13.87
C PHE A 195 27.59 -19.21 -14.92
N GLN A 196 27.23 -20.48 -14.72
CA GLN A 196 26.34 -21.20 -15.63
C GLN A 196 24.92 -20.62 -15.58
N ALA A 197 24.46 -20.24 -14.39
CA ALA A 197 23.15 -19.64 -14.20
C ALA A 197 22.97 -18.34 -15.04
N LEU A 198 24.04 -17.54 -15.21
CA LEU A 198 24.00 -16.28 -16.00
C LEU A 198 23.68 -16.46 -17.49
N GLN A 199 23.72 -17.68 -18.02
CA GLN A 199 23.31 -17.92 -19.40
C GLN A 199 21.80 -17.77 -19.60
N THR A 200 21.01 -18.11 -18.57
CA THR A 200 19.56 -18.11 -18.61
C THR A 200 18.93 -16.89 -17.93
N HIS A 201 19.73 -16.02 -17.30
CA HIS A 201 19.18 -14.87 -16.58
C HIS A 201 18.72 -13.74 -17.51
N PRO A 202 17.53 -13.17 -17.27
CA PRO A 202 16.94 -12.15 -18.13
C PRO A 202 17.58 -10.77 -17.96
N THR A 203 18.20 -10.48 -16.82
CA THR A 203 18.69 -9.15 -16.46
C THR A 203 20.17 -8.94 -16.68
N LEU A 204 20.97 -10.01 -16.75
CA LEU A 204 22.37 -9.92 -17.12
C LEU A 204 22.80 -11.21 -17.82
N THR A 205 23.08 -11.08 -19.11
CA THR A 205 23.55 -12.22 -19.91
C THR A 205 25.05 -12.42 -19.75
N ILE A 206 25.51 -13.66 -19.90
CA ILE A 206 26.95 -14.00 -19.82
C ILE A 206 27.83 -13.22 -20.82
N SER A 207 27.30 -12.80 -21.97
CA SER A 207 28.01 -11.95 -22.94
C SER A 207 28.35 -10.59 -22.34
N GLN A 208 27.35 -9.92 -21.76
CA GLN A 208 27.50 -8.63 -21.08
C GLN A 208 28.44 -8.73 -19.88
N PHE A 209 28.39 -9.84 -19.13
CA PHE A 209 29.34 -10.10 -18.06
C PHE A 209 30.79 -10.23 -18.57
N LYS A 210 30.97 -10.88 -19.73
CA LYS A 210 32.28 -11.05 -20.36
C LYS A 210 32.88 -9.74 -20.89
N GLU A 211 32.04 -8.79 -21.28
CA GLU A 211 32.46 -7.45 -21.73
C GLU A 211 33.05 -6.60 -20.59
N VAL A 212 32.67 -6.86 -19.34
CA VAL A 212 33.25 -6.17 -18.18
C VAL A 212 34.66 -6.69 -17.94
N ALA A 213 35.65 -5.81 -17.79
CA ALA A 213 37.02 -6.22 -17.50
C ALA A 213 37.14 -6.97 -16.16
N ALA A 214 38.02 -7.97 -16.10
CA ALA A 214 38.11 -8.91 -14.98
C ALA A 214 38.38 -8.24 -13.62
N ARG A 215 39.14 -7.13 -13.62
CA ARG A 215 39.41 -6.34 -12.41
C ARG A 215 38.11 -5.82 -11.79
N TYR A 216 37.26 -5.18 -12.58
CA TYR A 216 36.01 -4.58 -12.11
C TYR A 216 34.97 -5.59 -11.66
N ARG A 217 35.02 -6.83 -12.17
CA ARG A 217 34.13 -7.92 -11.70
C ARG A 217 34.34 -8.27 -10.24
N LEU A 218 35.54 -8.01 -9.69
CA LEU A 218 35.86 -8.24 -8.28
C LEU A 218 35.65 -6.97 -7.45
N VAL A 219 36.10 -5.83 -7.97
CA VAL A 219 36.04 -4.54 -7.24
C VAL A 219 34.60 -4.05 -7.03
N ILE A 220 33.70 -4.25 -8.00
CA ILE A 220 32.31 -3.77 -7.90
C ILE A 220 31.57 -4.45 -6.74
N PRO A 221 31.55 -5.78 -6.61
CA PRO A 221 30.94 -6.46 -5.46
C PRO A 221 31.48 -5.99 -4.11
N GLU A 222 32.80 -5.78 -4.00
CA GLU A 222 33.44 -5.31 -2.76
C GLU A 222 33.01 -3.88 -2.43
N TYR A 223 33.10 -2.97 -3.40
CA TYR A 223 32.66 -1.58 -3.22
C TYR A 223 31.19 -1.48 -2.81
N ILE A 224 30.31 -2.24 -3.46
CA ILE A 224 28.87 -2.19 -3.16
C ILE A 224 28.60 -2.69 -1.74
N LYS A 225 29.34 -3.71 -1.28
CA LYS A 225 29.19 -4.22 0.08
C LYS A 225 29.62 -3.21 1.15
N ASP A 226 30.66 -2.43 0.87
CA ASP A 226 31.24 -1.51 1.85
C ASP A 226 30.54 -0.14 1.87
N TYR A 227 30.06 0.34 0.72
CA TYR A 227 29.61 1.74 0.57
C TYR A 227 28.13 1.91 0.21
N VAL A 228 27.44 0.87 -0.29
CA VAL A 228 26.07 1.01 -0.81
C VAL A 228 25.06 0.35 0.11
N ASN A 229 24.13 1.15 0.64
CA ASN A 229 22.99 0.64 1.41
C ASN A 229 21.91 0.09 0.47
N LEU A 230 21.93 -1.22 0.24
CA LEU A 230 21.01 -1.93 -0.66
C LEU A 230 19.52 -1.73 -0.31
N ASP A 231 19.20 -1.51 0.97
CA ASP A 231 17.82 -1.28 1.44
C ASP A 231 17.16 -0.06 0.80
N LYS A 232 17.95 0.94 0.36
CA LYS A 232 17.45 2.13 -0.34
C LYS A 232 16.88 1.81 -1.72
N PHE A 233 17.31 0.70 -2.32
CA PHE A 233 16.95 0.29 -3.68
C PHE A 233 15.93 -0.85 -3.71
N ALA A 234 15.65 -1.47 -2.57
CA ALA A 234 14.61 -2.46 -2.38
C ALA A 234 13.23 -1.80 -2.48
N ALA A 235 12.44 -2.21 -3.48
CA ALA A 235 11.10 -1.67 -3.75
C ALA A 235 10.05 -2.16 -2.76
#